data_AF-A0A0M0W7Z2-F1
#
_entry.id   AF-A0A0M0W7Z2-F1
#
_cell.length_a   1.000
_cell.length_b   1.000
_cell.length_c   1.000
_cell.angle_alpha   90.00
_cell.angle_beta   90.00
_cell.angle_gamma   90.00
#
_symmetry.space_group_name_H-M   'P 1'
#
loop_
_entity.id
_entity.type
_entity.pdbx_description
1 polymer ?
#
loop_
_entity_poly.entity_id
_entity_poly.type
_entity_poly.pdbx_seq_one_letter_code
_entity_poly.pdbx_strand_id
1 'polypeptide(L)'
;MSLRKKSIIGFSTLSVLMVVILIIDLARLTSLGWLSTLLTVIGITMAISYIFYVKYKIIKPIKQLAASAQAIAEGNLQTFPIEINSNDEISELAKAFLEMKEQLHTMTQKIASSSTDLSASIEELSASTNEITNAVNEVDSQMENTTEGLKKAAQSANESAIAMQETADGIERITVATQDVFDHAKEANDIAGNGAEILHVAKNQMEFISTSTEKTSELMQQLSGKMTDIKSMTDMITAITDQTNLLALNAAIEAARAGEHGKGFAVVAEEVRKLAEQSKHSAIQIVELVVGIESDTKQVATSVEEDLKNVQQGVYVIDEATKSFGTISQHVSKMTNQLEDISATAEELSSSANEVTKLVSTIANGMDSLSNSTEVVLQSVDEQSASMQAVNIVVSQDLCAQAENLQKLTQRFSGH
;
A
#
# COMPACT_ATOMS: atom_id res chain seq x y z
N MET A 1 -59.56 29.54 75.13
CA MET A 1 -59.61 29.94 76.56
C MET A 1 -58.67 29.03 77.33
N SER A 2 -57.59 29.55 77.93
CA SER A 2 -56.55 28.68 78.54
C SER A 2 -57.16 27.77 79.60
N LEU A 3 -56.64 26.54 79.73
CA LEU A 3 -57.02 25.61 80.80
C LEU A 3 -56.92 26.26 82.19
N ARG A 4 -56.00 27.22 82.34
CA ARG A 4 -55.94 28.13 83.49
C ARG A 4 -57.24 28.90 83.69
N LYS A 5 -57.79 29.54 82.66
CA LYS A 5 -59.09 30.25 82.74
C LYS A 5 -60.27 29.30 83.02
N LYS A 6 -60.33 28.10 82.42
CA LYS A 6 -61.41 27.13 82.71
C LYS A 6 -61.30 26.55 84.12
N SER A 7 -60.08 26.29 84.61
CA SER A 7 -59.82 25.87 86.00
C SER A 7 -60.11 27.01 86.98
N ILE A 8 -59.75 28.25 86.65
CA ILE A 8 -60.09 29.44 87.46
C ILE A 8 -61.60 29.66 87.49
N ILE A 9 -62.32 29.44 86.38
CA ILE A 9 -63.78 29.55 86.36
C ILE A 9 -64.42 28.41 87.15
N GLY A 10 -63.95 27.16 87.02
CA GLY A 10 -64.43 26.04 87.83
C GLY A 10 -64.13 26.23 89.32
N PHE A 11 -62.97 26.79 89.66
CA PHE A 11 -62.62 27.14 91.04
C PHE A 11 -63.42 28.34 91.54
N SER A 12 -63.71 29.32 90.68
CA SER A 12 -64.55 30.48 90.98
C SER A 12 -65.99 30.07 91.20
N THR A 13 -66.54 29.14 90.42
CA THR A 13 -67.91 28.66 90.61
C THR A 13 -68.01 27.76 91.83
N LEU A 14 -67.01 26.91 92.09
CA LEU A 14 -66.95 26.08 93.29
C LEU A 14 -66.77 26.92 94.56
N SER A 15 -65.93 27.97 94.52
CA SER A 15 -65.74 28.90 95.65
C SER A 15 -66.97 29.77 95.88
N VAL A 16 -67.65 30.26 94.84
CA VAL A 16 -68.93 30.96 94.97
C VAL A 16 -69.99 30.03 95.57
N LEU A 17 -70.08 28.79 95.12
CA LEU A 17 -70.99 27.78 95.70
C LEU A 17 -70.64 27.53 97.18
N MET A 18 -69.34 27.46 97.51
CA MET A 18 -68.89 27.26 98.88
C MET A 18 -69.23 28.44 99.78
N VAL A 19 -69.04 29.68 99.29
CA VAL A 19 -69.42 30.92 100.00
C VAL A 19 -70.94 30.98 100.18
N VAL A 20 -71.73 30.59 99.19
CA VAL A 20 -73.20 30.50 99.31
C VAL A 20 -73.60 29.47 100.37
N ILE A 21 -72.95 28.30 100.41
CA ILE A 21 -73.18 27.29 101.46
C ILE A 21 -72.78 27.84 102.84
N LEU A 22 -71.66 28.57 102.94
CA LEU A 22 -71.18 29.20 104.18
C LEU A 22 -72.11 30.31 104.67
N ILE A 23 -72.72 31.07 103.75
CA ILE A 23 -73.74 32.10 104.06
C ILE A 23 -75.06 31.46 104.53
N ILE A 24 -75.49 30.36 103.89
CA ILE A 24 -76.67 29.57 104.31
C ILE A 24 -76.43 28.98 105.70
N ASP A 25 -75.21 28.59 106.01
CA ASP A 25 -74.78 28.06 107.32
C ASP A 25 -74.83 29.14 108.41
N LEU A 26 -74.28 30.33 108.13
CA LEU A 26 -74.31 31.47 109.06
C LEU A 26 -75.74 31.94 109.38
N ALA A 27 -76.68 31.75 108.46
CA ALA A 27 -78.09 32.13 108.61
C ALA A 27 -78.94 31.15 109.46
N ARG A 28 -78.47 29.93 109.77
CA ARG A 28 -79.23 28.92 110.54
C ARG A 28 -78.63 28.67 111.92
N LEU A 29 -78.65 29.68 112.79
CA LEU A 29 -78.49 29.48 114.24
C LEU A 29 -79.79 28.95 114.87
N THR A 30 -80.01 27.63 114.81
CA THR A 30 -80.66 26.81 115.87
C THR A 30 -80.70 25.32 115.46
N SER A 31 -80.12 24.46 116.30
CA SER A 31 -80.20 22.98 116.41
C SER A 31 -79.56 22.00 115.38
N LEU A 32 -78.88 22.42 114.30
CA LEU A 32 -78.24 21.49 113.33
C LEU A 32 -76.76 21.78 112.94
N GLY A 33 -75.95 22.33 113.86
CA GLY A 33 -74.57 22.76 113.54
C GLY A 33 -73.59 21.67 113.03
N TRP A 34 -73.78 20.40 113.40
CA TRP A 34 -72.88 19.31 112.99
C TRP A 34 -73.00 18.91 111.51
N LEU A 35 -74.20 19.07 110.92
CA LEU A 35 -74.48 18.70 109.53
C LEU A 35 -73.80 19.66 108.54
N SER A 36 -73.66 20.92 108.96
CA SER A 36 -73.10 22.00 108.17
C SER A 36 -71.58 22.02 108.15
N THR A 37 -70.96 21.73 109.30
CA THR A 37 -69.51 21.48 109.40
C THR A 37 -69.08 20.28 108.55
N LEU A 38 -69.95 19.27 108.42
CA LEU A 38 -69.70 18.11 107.55
C LEU A 38 -69.71 18.51 106.07
N LEU A 39 -70.67 19.33 105.64
CA LEU A 39 -70.80 19.83 104.27
C LEU A 39 -69.62 20.72 103.85
N THR A 40 -69.12 21.58 104.75
CA THR A 40 -67.93 22.41 104.49
C THR A 40 -66.65 21.56 104.39
N VAL A 41 -66.47 20.55 105.25
CA VAL A 41 -65.32 19.62 105.15
C VAL A 41 -65.40 18.78 103.87
N ILE A 42 -66.58 18.30 103.49
CA ILE A 42 -66.80 17.59 102.22
C ILE A 42 -66.51 18.51 101.03
N GLY A 43 -66.91 19.78 101.09
CA GLY A 43 -66.58 20.78 100.06
C GLY A 43 -65.07 21.04 99.92
N ILE A 44 -64.35 21.17 101.04
CA ILE A 44 -62.89 21.37 101.04
C ILE A 44 -62.17 20.13 100.50
N THR A 45 -62.57 18.94 100.93
CA THR A 45 -61.98 17.68 100.46
C THR A 45 -62.24 17.43 98.97
N MET A 46 -63.44 17.75 98.47
CA MET A 46 -63.72 17.73 97.02
C MET A 46 -62.90 18.78 96.26
N ALA A 47 -62.73 19.99 96.80
CA ALA A 47 -61.90 21.02 96.18
C ALA A 47 -60.42 20.62 96.11
N ILE A 48 -59.88 20.05 97.19
CA ILE A 48 -58.51 19.52 97.23
C ILE A 48 -58.37 18.37 96.23
N SER A 49 -59.30 17.40 96.24
CA SER A 49 -59.31 16.28 95.28
C SER A 49 -59.36 16.76 93.82
N TYR A 50 -60.18 17.79 93.53
CA TYR A 50 -60.24 18.40 92.21
C TYR A 50 -58.94 19.12 91.81
N ILE A 51 -58.27 19.82 92.74
CA ILE A 51 -56.95 20.42 92.50
C ILE A 51 -55.92 19.32 92.19
N PHE A 52 -55.89 18.23 92.96
CA PHE A 52 -55.01 17.10 92.70
C PHE A 52 -55.32 16.46 91.34
N TYR A 53 -56.60 16.30 90.99
CA TYR A 53 -57.02 15.81 89.69
C TYR A 53 -56.51 16.71 88.55
N VAL A 54 -56.76 18.01 88.59
CA VAL A 54 -56.29 18.95 87.56
C VAL A 54 -54.75 19.00 87.48
N LYS A 55 -54.06 18.98 88.63
CA LYS A 55 -52.59 19.02 88.67
C LYS A 55 -51.95 17.77 88.05
N TYR A 56 -52.42 16.58 88.43
CA TYR A 56 -51.80 15.32 88.04
C TYR A 56 -52.34 14.74 86.72
N LYS A 57 -53.63 14.93 86.40
CA LYS A 57 -54.25 14.41 85.17
C LYS A 57 -54.24 15.39 84.00
N ILE A 58 -54.16 16.71 84.23
CA ILE A 58 -54.20 17.71 83.15
C ILE A 58 -52.90 18.50 83.03
N ILE A 59 -52.47 19.19 84.10
CA ILE A 59 -51.34 20.14 84.02
C ILE A 59 -50.00 19.41 83.80
N LYS A 60 -49.75 18.30 84.52
CA LYS A 60 -48.49 17.57 84.41
C LYS A 60 -48.27 16.97 83.00
N PRO A 61 -49.23 16.25 82.38
CA PRO A 61 -49.08 15.76 81.01
C PRO A 61 -48.90 16.87 79.97
N ILE A 62 -49.62 17.99 80.09
CA ILE A 62 -49.47 19.12 79.16
C ILE A 62 -48.08 19.76 79.28
N LYS A 63 -47.54 19.90 80.49
CA LYS A 63 -46.17 20.40 80.67
C LYS A 63 -45.13 19.45 80.10
N GLN A 64 -45.35 18.14 80.21
CA GLN A 64 -44.48 17.14 79.60
C GLN A 64 -44.54 17.20 78.07
N LEU A 65 -45.74 17.27 77.48
CA LEU A 65 -45.91 17.48 76.04
C LEU A 65 -45.26 18.79 75.55
N ALA A 66 -45.41 19.88 76.30
CA ALA A 66 -44.78 21.16 75.98
C ALA A 66 -43.25 21.10 76.05
N ALA A 67 -42.70 20.41 77.05
CA ALA A 67 -41.26 20.20 77.17
C ALA A 67 -40.72 19.28 76.06
N SER A 68 -41.44 18.20 75.72
CA SER A 68 -41.10 17.33 74.58
C SER A 68 -41.20 18.08 73.26
N ALA A 69 -42.20 18.94 73.07
CA ALA A 69 -42.32 19.76 71.86
C ALA A 69 -41.16 20.75 71.73
N GLN A 70 -40.73 21.35 72.83
CA GLN A 70 -39.54 22.22 72.88
C GLN A 70 -38.26 21.43 72.55
N ALA A 71 -38.10 20.24 73.12
CA ALA A 71 -36.96 19.36 72.82
C ALA A 71 -36.94 18.94 71.33
N ILE A 72 -38.09 18.60 70.74
CA ILE A 72 -38.22 18.32 69.30
C ILE A 72 -37.84 19.57 68.47
N ALA A 73 -38.29 20.76 68.88
CA ALA A 73 -37.95 22.02 68.21
C ALA A 73 -36.45 22.37 68.29
N GLU A 74 -35.78 21.91 69.35
CA GLU A 74 -34.32 22.03 69.51
C GLU A 74 -33.54 20.95 68.76
N GLY A 75 -34.23 19.96 68.17
CA GLY A 75 -33.62 18.87 67.41
C GLY A 75 -33.43 17.56 68.20
N ASN A 76 -33.94 17.47 69.42
CA ASN A 76 -33.90 16.24 70.20
C ASN A 76 -35.18 15.42 70.02
N LEU A 77 -35.12 14.42 69.12
CA LEU A 77 -36.19 13.44 68.92
C LEU A 77 -36.13 12.26 69.92
N GLN A 78 -35.04 12.15 70.71
CA GLN A 78 -34.90 11.20 71.82
C GLN A 78 -35.50 11.77 73.12
N THR A 79 -36.82 11.78 73.24
CA THR A 79 -37.49 12.22 74.48
C THR A 79 -38.24 11.08 75.18
N PHE A 80 -38.28 11.20 76.52
CA PHE A 80 -38.79 10.23 77.49
C PHE A 80 -40.23 9.77 77.22
N PRO A 81 -40.59 8.53 77.63
CA PRO A 81 -41.95 8.01 77.48
C PRO A 81 -42.96 8.93 78.18
N ILE A 82 -43.91 9.44 77.40
CA ILE A 82 -45.05 10.20 77.92
C ILE A 82 -46.06 9.17 78.44
N GLU A 83 -45.95 8.80 79.71
CA GLU A 83 -46.90 7.89 80.35
C GLU A 83 -48.24 8.61 80.61
N ILE A 84 -49.26 8.27 79.83
CA ILE A 84 -50.62 8.82 80.01
C ILE A 84 -51.57 7.70 80.39
N ASN A 85 -51.99 7.73 81.65
CA ASN A 85 -53.00 6.85 82.21
C ASN A 85 -54.36 7.57 82.29
N SER A 86 -54.85 8.14 81.18
CA SER A 86 -56.16 8.82 81.07
C SER A 86 -56.86 8.45 79.76
N ASN A 87 -58.20 8.44 79.75
CA ASN A 87 -59.05 8.16 78.59
C ASN A 87 -59.82 9.44 78.14
N ASP A 88 -59.14 10.58 78.16
CA ASP A 88 -59.70 11.91 77.87
C ASP A 88 -59.00 12.57 76.66
N GLU A 89 -59.35 13.82 76.36
CA GLU A 89 -58.80 14.61 75.26
C GLU A 89 -57.27 14.83 75.38
N ILE A 90 -56.69 14.67 76.58
CA ILE A 90 -55.24 14.77 76.79
C ILE A 90 -54.55 13.50 76.27
N SER A 91 -55.20 12.35 76.39
CA SER A 91 -54.74 11.08 75.81
C SER A 91 -54.73 11.13 74.28
N GLU A 92 -55.77 11.68 73.67
CA GLU A 92 -55.86 11.86 72.21
C GLU A 92 -54.79 12.83 71.68
N LEU A 93 -54.61 13.98 72.34
CA LEU A 93 -53.56 14.94 72.00
C LEU A 93 -52.16 14.32 72.06
N ALA A 94 -51.91 13.50 73.08
CA ALA A 94 -50.61 12.87 73.23
C ALA A 94 -50.36 11.74 72.23
N LYS A 95 -51.39 10.97 71.85
CA LYS A 95 -51.30 10.00 70.76
C LYS A 95 -50.94 10.71 69.44
N ALA A 96 -51.65 11.77 69.09
CA ALA A 96 -51.35 12.57 67.91
C ALA A 96 -49.94 13.19 67.95
N PHE A 97 -49.48 13.64 69.12
CA PHE A 97 -48.12 14.15 69.31
C PHE A 97 -47.06 13.06 69.13
N LEU A 98 -47.28 11.86 69.68
CA LEU A 98 -46.37 10.72 69.52
C LEU A 98 -46.31 10.25 68.07
N GLU A 99 -47.44 10.20 67.37
CA GLU A 99 -47.49 9.90 65.93
C GLU A 99 -46.73 10.96 65.11
N MET A 100 -46.93 12.26 65.39
CA MET A 100 -46.18 13.33 64.75
C MET A 100 -44.66 13.18 64.99
N LYS A 101 -44.25 12.88 66.23
CA LYS A 101 -42.85 12.64 66.57
C LYS A 101 -42.28 11.48 65.77
N GLU A 102 -43.01 10.36 65.69
CA GLU A 102 -42.58 9.16 64.96
C GLU A 102 -42.44 9.43 63.45
N GLN A 103 -43.37 10.20 62.88
CA GLN A 103 -43.29 10.62 61.47
C GLN A 103 -42.11 11.56 61.22
N LEU A 104 -41.84 12.52 62.12
CA LEU A 104 -40.67 13.39 62.03
C LEU A 104 -39.37 12.58 62.15
N HIS A 105 -39.31 11.62 63.08
CA HIS A 105 -38.16 10.73 63.25
C HIS A 105 -37.88 9.90 61.99
N THR A 106 -38.91 9.24 61.46
CA THR A 106 -38.84 8.48 60.20
C THR A 106 -38.41 9.37 59.03
N MET A 107 -38.94 10.59 58.95
CA MET A 107 -38.57 11.56 57.92
C MET A 107 -37.10 11.96 58.02
N THR A 108 -36.59 12.30 59.22
CA THR A 108 -35.17 12.61 59.42
C THR A 108 -34.24 11.43 59.14
N GLN A 109 -34.64 10.20 59.49
CA GLN A 109 -33.89 8.99 59.15
C GLN A 109 -33.84 8.78 57.63
N LYS A 110 -34.96 8.95 56.93
CA LYS A 110 -35.01 8.86 55.46
C LYS A 110 -34.14 9.93 54.81
N ILE A 111 -34.19 11.19 55.26
CA ILE A 111 -33.34 12.26 54.74
C ILE A 111 -31.86 11.96 55.01
N ALA A 112 -31.50 11.44 56.18
CA ALA A 112 -30.12 11.06 56.51
C ALA A 112 -29.60 9.91 55.63
N SER A 113 -30.43 8.88 55.39
CA SER A 113 -30.11 7.80 54.46
C SER A 113 -29.93 8.33 53.05
N SER A 114 -30.89 9.11 52.54
CA SER A 114 -30.83 9.68 51.19
C SER A 114 -29.65 10.65 51.02
N SER A 115 -29.24 11.35 52.08
CA SER A 115 -28.03 12.20 52.06
C SER A 115 -26.76 11.36 51.95
N THR A 116 -26.69 10.21 52.62
CA THR A 116 -25.56 9.27 52.49
C THR A 116 -25.52 8.66 51.09
N ASP A 117 -26.67 8.23 50.57
CA ASP A 117 -26.78 7.69 49.20
C ASP A 117 -26.37 8.74 48.16
N LEU A 118 -26.80 9.99 48.35
CA LEU A 118 -26.40 11.12 47.49
C LEU A 118 -24.88 11.34 47.51
N SER A 119 -24.24 11.32 48.67
CA SER A 119 -22.77 11.44 48.77
C SER A 119 -22.06 10.31 48.02
N ALA A 120 -22.54 9.06 48.14
CA ALA A 120 -21.97 7.94 47.41
C ALA A 120 -22.12 8.09 45.89
N SER A 121 -23.30 8.53 45.42
CA SER A 121 -23.53 8.82 43.99
C SER A 121 -22.66 9.98 43.47
N ILE A 122 -22.36 10.97 44.32
CA ILE A 122 -21.46 12.08 43.99
C ILE A 122 -20.02 11.59 43.82
N GLU A 123 -19.54 10.73 44.72
CA GLU A 123 -18.21 10.12 44.62
C GLU A 123 -18.08 9.27 43.34
N GLU A 124 -19.09 8.46 43.03
CA GLU A 124 -19.15 7.67 41.80
C GLU A 124 -19.15 8.56 40.55
N LEU A 125 -19.98 9.61 40.53
CA LEU A 125 -20.04 10.57 39.42
C LEU A 125 -18.71 11.31 39.23
N SER A 126 -18.03 11.67 40.31
CA SER A 126 -16.69 12.28 40.28
C SER A 126 -15.66 11.33 39.67
N ALA A 127 -15.67 10.06 40.09
CA ALA A 127 -14.79 9.02 39.53
C ALA A 127 -15.05 8.84 38.02
N SER A 128 -16.32 8.69 37.61
CA SER A 128 -16.68 8.57 36.19
C SER A 128 -16.31 9.80 35.37
N THR A 129 -16.47 11.00 35.91
CA THR A 129 -16.08 12.25 35.23
C THR A 129 -14.57 12.32 35.01
N ASN A 130 -13.77 11.89 35.99
CA ASN A 130 -12.32 11.81 35.86
C ASN A 130 -11.89 10.76 34.83
N GLU A 131 -12.53 9.59 34.80
CA GLU A 131 -12.28 8.56 33.78
C GLU A 131 -12.59 9.07 32.37
N ILE A 132 -13.74 9.73 32.18
CA ILE A 132 -14.10 10.32 30.88
C ILE A 132 -13.09 11.40 30.48
N THR A 133 -12.65 12.25 31.41
CA THR A 133 -11.64 13.30 31.13
C THR A 133 -10.32 12.69 30.66
N ASN A 134 -9.88 11.60 31.28
CA ASN A 134 -8.68 10.87 30.84
C ASN A 134 -8.87 10.26 29.44
N ALA A 135 -10.04 9.67 29.17
CA ALA A 135 -10.35 9.12 27.85
C ALA A 135 -10.37 10.21 26.76
N VAL A 136 -10.91 11.39 27.06
CA VAL A 136 -10.90 12.55 26.14
C VAL A 136 -9.47 12.99 25.81
N ASN A 137 -8.58 13.08 26.81
CA ASN A 137 -7.16 13.43 26.59
C ASN A 137 -6.42 12.36 25.75
N GLU A 138 -6.74 11.09 25.94
CA GLU A 138 -6.17 10.00 25.13
C GLU A 138 -6.63 10.10 23.67
N VAL A 139 -7.91 10.40 23.43
CA VAL A 139 -8.45 10.63 22.09
C VAL A 139 -7.75 11.82 21.43
N ASP A 140 -7.53 12.92 22.15
CA ASP A 140 -6.81 14.09 21.65
C ASP A 140 -5.40 13.74 21.16
N SER A 141 -4.61 13.06 22.00
CA SER A 141 -3.28 12.56 21.66
C SER A 141 -3.29 11.62 20.44
N GLN A 142 -4.28 10.73 20.36
CA GLN A 142 -4.42 9.83 19.22
C GLN A 142 -4.79 10.58 17.93
N MET A 143 -5.55 11.67 18.01
CA MET A 143 -5.90 12.53 16.87
C MET A 143 -4.70 13.36 16.39
N GLU A 144 -3.82 13.81 17.29
CA GLU A 144 -2.56 14.46 16.91
C GLU A 144 -1.67 13.50 16.09
N ASN A 145 -1.49 12.27 16.58
CA ASN A 145 -0.78 11.21 15.85
C ASN A 145 -1.42 10.90 14.49
N THR A 146 -2.76 10.88 14.44
CA THR A 146 -3.51 10.66 13.19
C THR A 146 -3.24 11.78 12.19
N THR A 147 -3.22 13.03 12.65
CA THR A 147 -2.93 14.21 11.83
C THR A 147 -1.51 14.16 11.25
N GLU A 148 -0.51 13.76 12.04
CA GLU A 148 0.86 13.56 11.56
C GLU A 148 0.92 12.44 10.51
N GLY A 149 0.22 11.33 10.77
CA GLY A 149 0.10 10.21 9.83
C GLY A 149 -0.50 10.62 8.49
N LEU A 150 -1.57 11.42 8.52
CA LEU A 150 -2.20 11.98 7.33
C LEU A 150 -1.24 12.85 6.52
N LYS A 151 -0.51 13.74 7.18
CA LYS A 151 0.47 14.62 6.52
C LYS A 151 1.57 13.82 5.82
N LYS A 152 2.13 12.81 6.50
CA LYS A 152 3.14 11.91 5.92
C LYS A 152 2.58 11.16 4.71
N ALA A 153 1.37 10.65 4.84
CA ALA A 153 0.76 9.87 3.79
C ALA A 153 0.40 10.75 2.56
N ALA A 154 0.01 12.02 2.78
CA ALA A 154 -0.21 12.99 1.69
C ALA A 154 1.09 13.34 0.96
N GLN A 155 2.19 13.50 1.71
CA GLN A 155 3.52 13.67 1.13
C GLN A 155 3.92 12.46 0.28
N SER A 156 3.76 11.24 0.80
CA SER A 156 4.07 10.01 0.06
C SER A 156 3.20 9.83 -1.19
N ALA A 157 1.94 10.24 -1.15
CA ALA A 157 1.07 10.25 -2.32
C ALA A 157 1.62 11.22 -3.39
N ASN A 158 2.01 12.43 -3.00
CA ASN A 158 2.60 13.39 -3.94
C ASN A 158 3.93 12.91 -4.55
N GLU A 159 4.82 12.33 -3.74
CA GLU A 159 6.07 11.72 -4.21
C GLU A 159 5.80 10.56 -5.19
N SER A 160 4.79 9.74 -4.91
CA SER A 160 4.36 8.66 -5.80
C SER A 160 3.82 9.19 -7.14
N ALA A 161 3.06 10.29 -7.12
CA ALA A 161 2.57 10.93 -8.34
C ALA A 161 3.73 11.43 -9.23
N ILE A 162 4.74 12.06 -8.63
CA ILE A 162 5.94 12.53 -9.34
C ILE A 162 6.69 11.35 -9.95
N ALA A 163 6.92 10.29 -9.17
CA ALA A 163 7.62 9.09 -9.65
C ALA A 163 6.86 8.40 -10.80
N MET A 164 5.52 8.40 -10.78
CA MET A 164 4.72 7.87 -11.88
C MET A 164 4.78 8.75 -13.13
N GLN A 165 4.85 10.08 -12.99
CA GLN A 165 5.08 10.97 -14.13
C GLN A 165 6.45 10.71 -14.76
N GLU A 166 7.51 10.60 -13.96
CA GLU A 166 8.85 10.25 -14.47
C GLU A 166 8.87 8.88 -15.14
N THR A 167 8.08 7.92 -14.63
CA THR A 167 7.91 6.60 -15.23
C THR A 167 7.23 6.71 -16.60
N ALA A 168 6.16 7.50 -16.71
CA ALA A 168 5.47 7.76 -17.99
C ALA A 168 6.40 8.40 -19.03
N ASP A 169 7.18 9.42 -18.64
CA ASP A 169 8.18 10.05 -19.49
C ASP A 169 9.31 9.07 -19.87
N GLY A 170 9.66 8.15 -18.96
CA GLY A 170 10.58 7.05 -19.23
C GLY A 170 10.08 6.09 -20.30
N ILE A 171 8.80 5.70 -20.21
CA ILE A 171 8.15 4.80 -21.17
C ILE A 171 8.09 5.46 -22.55
N GLU A 172 7.74 6.75 -22.64
CA GLU A 172 7.71 7.46 -23.92
C GLU A 172 9.09 7.45 -24.62
N ARG A 173 10.16 7.68 -23.86
CA ARG A 173 11.53 7.57 -24.39
C ARG A 173 11.87 6.16 -24.87
N ILE A 174 11.38 5.12 -24.20
CA ILE A 174 11.54 3.73 -24.63
C ILE A 174 10.81 3.50 -25.94
N THR A 175 9.57 4.01 -26.09
CA THR A 175 8.79 3.89 -27.33
C THR A 175 9.52 4.53 -28.51
N VAL A 176 10.01 5.78 -28.35
CA VAL A 176 10.77 6.48 -29.39
C VAL A 176 12.05 5.72 -29.75
N ALA A 177 12.84 5.29 -28.75
CA ALA A 177 14.06 4.54 -29.00
C ALA A 177 13.80 3.18 -29.67
N THR A 178 12.70 2.52 -29.32
CA THR A 178 12.29 1.25 -29.94
C THR A 178 11.94 1.43 -31.41
N GLN A 179 11.25 2.52 -31.75
CA GLN A 179 10.95 2.88 -33.13
C GLN A 179 12.22 3.17 -33.95
N ASP A 180 13.17 3.93 -33.39
CA ASP A 180 14.45 4.21 -34.05
C ASP A 180 15.24 2.92 -34.32
N VAL A 181 15.30 2.01 -33.35
CA VAL A 181 15.97 0.70 -33.53
C VAL A 181 15.24 -0.17 -34.55
N PHE A 182 13.91 -0.09 -34.63
CA PHE A 182 13.12 -0.80 -35.63
C PHE A 182 13.43 -0.32 -37.05
N ASP A 183 13.52 1.00 -37.25
CA ASP A 183 13.85 1.57 -38.56
C ASP A 183 15.28 1.18 -38.99
N HIS A 184 16.24 1.18 -38.06
CA HIS A 184 17.59 0.69 -38.31
C HIS A 184 17.65 -0.82 -38.57
N ALA A 185 16.84 -1.61 -37.89
CA ALA A 185 16.72 -3.05 -38.16
C ALA A 185 16.25 -3.29 -39.59
N LYS A 186 15.22 -2.56 -40.02
CA LYS A 186 14.67 -2.66 -41.37
C LYS A 186 15.71 -2.30 -42.42
N GLU A 187 16.43 -1.19 -42.24
CA GLU A 187 17.52 -0.79 -43.13
C GLU A 187 18.63 -1.85 -43.19
N ALA A 188 19.03 -2.41 -42.06
CA ALA A 188 20.03 -3.48 -42.00
C ALA A 188 19.56 -4.75 -42.73
N ASN A 189 18.27 -5.09 -42.65
CA ASN A 189 17.70 -6.23 -43.38
C ASN A 189 17.74 -6.01 -44.90
N ASP A 190 17.41 -4.80 -45.35
CA ASP A 190 17.44 -4.43 -46.76
C ASP A 190 18.89 -4.45 -47.31
N ILE A 191 19.85 -3.93 -46.54
CA ILE A 191 21.28 -4.00 -46.88
C ILE A 191 21.74 -5.47 -46.96
N ALA A 192 21.35 -6.31 -46.00
CA ALA A 192 21.72 -7.72 -46.00
C ALA A 192 21.11 -8.48 -47.20
N GLY A 193 19.85 -8.22 -47.53
CA GLY A 193 19.18 -8.78 -48.70
C GLY A 193 19.85 -8.36 -50.02
N ASN A 194 20.16 -7.07 -50.17
CA ASN A 194 20.90 -6.57 -51.33
C ASN A 194 22.31 -7.17 -51.42
N GLY A 195 23.00 -7.32 -50.29
CA GLY A 195 24.32 -7.98 -50.22
C GLY A 195 24.28 -9.44 -50.67
N ALA A 196 23.26 -10.19 -50.24
CA ALA A 196 23.05 -11.56 -50.67
C ALA A 196 22.79 -11.67 -52.19
N GLU A 197 22.02 -10.75 -52.76
CA GLU A 197 21.76 -10.71 -54.21
C GLU A 197 23.04 -10.43 -55.01
N ILE A 198 23.85 -9.45 -54.57
CA ILE A 198 25.14 -9.15 -55.20
C ILE A 198 26.07 -10.37 -55.17
N LEU A 199 26.11 -11.11 -54.07
CA LEU A 199 26.89 -12.34 -53.97
C LEU A 199 26.36 -13.45 -54.88
N HIS A 200 25.05 -13.54 -55.07
CA HIS A 200 24.48 -14.48 -56.02
C HIS A 200 24.93 -14.19 -57.45
N VAL A 201 24.93 -12.91 -57.85
CA VAL A 201 25.48 -12.47 -59.16
C VAL A 201 26.97 -12.80 -59.27
N ALA A 202 27.75 -12.52 -58.22
CA ALA A 202 29.19 -12.82 -58.21
C ALA A 202 29.48 -14.34 -58.32
N LYS A 203 28.65 -15.18 -57.68
CA LYS A 203 28.74 -16.65 -57.78
C LYS A 203 28.54 -17.11 -59.22
N ASN A 204 27.48 -16.64 -59.88
CA ASN A 204 27.19 -16.97 -61.28
C ASN A 204 28.33 -16.53 -62.22
N GLN A 205 28.95 -15.37 -61.94
CA GLN A 205 30.10 -14.90 -62.70
C GLN A 205 31.34 -15.79 -62.50
N MET A 206 31.59 -16.27 -61.28
CA MET A 206 32.69 -17.22 -61.02
C MET A 206 32.45 -18.58 -61.67
N GLU A 207 31.21 -19.07 -61.70
CA GLU A 207 30.86 -20.29 -62.43
C GLU A 207 31.13 -20.13 -63.94
N PHE A 208 30.77 -18.98 -64.52
CA PHE A 208 31.09 -18.67 -65.91
C PHE A 208 32.60 -18.64 -66.17
N ILE A 209 33.38 -18.01 -65.27
CA ILE A 209 34.84 -18.00 -65.37
C ILE A 209 35.39 -19.42 -65.29
N SER A 210 34.89 -20.26 -64.36
CA SER A 210 35.29 -21.67 -64.23
C SER A 210 35.12 -22.43 -65.55
N THR A 211 33.93 -22.33 -66.17
CA THR A 211 33.67 -22.98 -67.46
C THR A 211 34.57 -22.44 -68.58
N SER A 212 34.87 -21.14 -68.59
CA SER A 212 35.79 -20.55 -69.58
C SER A 212 37.23 -21.03 -69.40
N THR A 213 37.69 -21.17 -68.16
CA THR A 213 39.02 -21.66 -67.81
C THR A 213 39.15 -23.16 -68.15
N GLU A 214 38.14 -23.96 -67.86
CA GLU A 214 38.06 -25.38 -68.27
C GLU A 214 38.20 -25.53 -69.79
N LYS A 215 37.45 -24.73 -70.55
CA LYS A 215 37.54 -24.74 -72.02
C LYS A 215 38.93 -24.32 -72.52
N THR A 216 39.57 -23.39 -71.84
CA THR A 216 40.94 -22.97 -72.18
C THR A 216 41.94 -24.10 -71.93
N SER A 217 41.78 -24.84 -70.83
CA SER A 217 42.57 -26.04 -70.52
C SER A 217 42.43 -27.11 -71.62
N GLU A 218 41.21 -27.37 -72.08
CA GLU A 218 40.95 -28.31 -73.18
C GLU A 218 41.65 -27.88 -74.47
N LEU A 219 41.58 -26.60 -74.84
CA LEU A 219 42.27 -26.06 -76.01
C LEU A 219 43.80 -26.19 -75.91
N MET A 220 44.37 -26.01 -74.71
CA MET A 220 45.81 -26.22 -74.49
C MET A 220 46.21 -27.70 -74.64
N GLN A 221 45.38 -28.63 -74.16
CA GLN A 221 45.61 -30.06 -74.39
C GLN A 221 45.56 -30.41 -75.87
N GLN A 222 44.60 -29.86 -76.62
CA GLN A 222 44.54 -30.03 -78.08
C GLN A 222 45.77 -29.45 -78.79
N LEU A 223 46.25 -28.28 -78.36
CA LEU A 223 47.46 -27.67 -78.92
C LEU A 223 48.70 -28.53 -78.64
N SER A 224 48.86 -29.04 -77.43
CA SER A 224 49.95 -29.95 -77.07
C SER A 224 49.94 -31.23 -77.93
N GLY A 225 48.76 -31.80 -78.20
CA GLY A 225 48.59 -32.91 -79.15
C GLY A 225 49.06 -32.54 -80.57
N LYS A 226 48.64 -31.38 -81.08
CA LYS A 226 49.08 -30.89 -82.40
C LYS A 226 50.60 -30.65 -82.47
N MET A 227 51.24 -30.18 -81.40
CA MET A 227 52.70 -30.01 -81.35
C MET A 227 53.42 -31.35 -81.43
N THR A 228 52.87 -32.39 -80.79
CA THR A 228 53.38 -33.77 -80.88
C THR A 228 53.30 -34.29 -82.31
N ASP A 229 52.18 -34.03 -83.01
CA ASP A 229 52.01 -34.41 -84.42
C ASP A 229 53.03 -33.70 -85.32
N ILE A 230 53.23 -32.39 -85.14
CA ILE A 230 54.21 -31.61 -85.93
C ILE A 230 55.62 -32.14 -85.68
N LYS A 231 55.99 -32.43 -84.43
CA LYS A 231 57.30 -33.02 -84.10
C LYS A 231 57.54 -34.32 -84.87
N SER A 232 56.56 -35.23 -84.86
CA SER A 232 56.61 -36.50 -85.60
C SER A 232 56.77 -36.30 -87.12
N MET A 233 56.03 -35.34 -87.70
CA MET A 233 56.19 -34.99 -89.12
C MET A 233 57.58 -34.43 -89.42
N THR A 234 58.13 -33.61 -88.53
CA THR A 234 59.44 -32.97 -88.72
C THR A 234 60.59 -33.96 -88.57
N ASP A 235 60.47 -34.92 -87.65
CA ASP A 235 61.38 -36.07 -87.52
C ASP A 235 61.38 -36.93 -88.80
N MET A 236 60.19 -37.18 -89.36
CA MET A 236 60.04 -37.90 -90.64
C MET A 236 60.69 -37.15 -91.81
N ILE A 237 60.48 -35.83 -91.91
CA ILE A 237 61.13 -34.98 -92.92
C ILE A 237 62.65 -35.06 -92.77
N THR A 238 63.17 -34.97 -91.55
CA THR A 238 64.60 -35.09 -91.26
C THR A 238 65.14 -36.43 -91.77
N ALA A 239 64.45 -37.55 -91.47
CA ALA A 239 64.82 -38.87 -91.97
C ALA A 239 64.80 -38.97 -93.51
N ILE A 240 63.77 -38.41 -94.16
CA ILE A 240 63.66 -38.36 -95.64
C ILE A 240 64.80 -37.53 -96.22
N THR A 241 65.14 -36.37 -95.64
CA THR A 241 66.22 -35.50 -96.12
C THR A 241 67.58 -36.16 -95.95
N ASP A 242 67.80 -36.93 -94.87
CA ASP A 242 69.02 -37.73 -94.68
C ASP A 242 69.14 -38.85 -95.73
N GLN A 243 68.05 -39.57 -95.99
CA GLN A 243 68.02 -40.58 -97.04
C GLN A 243 68.23 -39.98 -98.43
N THR A 244 67.63 -38.80 -98.70
CA THR A 244 67.78 -38.08 -99.97
C THR A 244 69.21 -37.56 -100.14
N ASN A 245 69.83 -37.06 -99.08
CA ASN A 245 71.23 -36.64 -99.07
C ASN A 245 72.17 -37.81 -99.37
N LEU A 246 71.93 -38.97 -98.77
CA LEU A 246 72.68 -40.21 -99.06
C LEU A 246 72.48 -40.71 -100.50
N LEU A 247 71.25 -40.68 -101.01
CA LEU A 247 70.95 -41.04 -102.40
C LEU A 247 71.62 -40.10 -103.40
N ALA A 248 71.57 -38.79 -103.13
CA ALA A 248 72.20 -37.76 -103.94
C ALA A 248 73.73 -37.89 -103.92
N LEU A 249 74.32 -38.20 -102.77
CA LEU A 249 75.75 -38.48 -102.64
C LEU A 249 76.16 -39.71 -103.45
N ASN A 250 75.41 -40.81 -103.36
CA ASN A 250 75.65 -42.01 -104.16
C ASN A 250 75.52 -41.73 -105.67
N ALA A 251 74.53 -40.94 -106.07
CA ALA A 251 74.35 -40.52 -107.47
C ALA A 251 75.50 -39.62 -107.96
N ALA A 252 75.99 -38.70 -107.12
CA ALA A 252 77.14 -37.86 -107.44
C ALA A 252 78.44 -38.69 -107.59
N ILE A 253 78.64 -39.69 -106.75
CA ILE A 253 79.77 -40.64 -106.83
C ILE A 253 79.71 -41.43 -108.15
N GLU A 254 78.55 -42.00 -108.49
CA GLU A 254 78.41 -42.81 -109.70
C GLU A 254 78.47 -41.95 -110.99
N ALA A 255 77.97 -40.71 -110.93
CA ALA A 255 78.13 -39.73 -112.00
C ALA A 255 79.59 -39.31 -112.22
N ALA A 256 80.38 -39.16 -111.14
CA ALA A 256 81.83 -38.93 -111.22
C ALA A 256 82.57 -40.15 -111.82
N ARG A 257 82.07 -41.36 -111.54
CA ARG A 257 82.60 -42.63 -112.06
C ARG A 257 82.38 -42.82 -113.57
N ALA A 258 81.30 -42.26 -114.11
CA ALA A 258 80.96 -42.27 -115.54
C ALA A 258 81.77 -41.26 -116.41
N GLY A 259 82.66 -40.47 -115.81
CA GLY A 259 83.57 -39.56 -116.53
C GLY A 259 82.85 -38.44 -117.30
N GLU A 260 83.27 -38.17 -118.55
CA GLU A 260 82.72 -37.10 -119.39
C GLU A 260 81.20 -37.24 -119.65
N HIS A 261 80.66 -38.46 -119.67
CA HIS A 261 79.24 -38.72 -119.91
C HIS A 261 78.36 -38.46 -118.67
N GLY A 262 78.94 -38.37 -117.47
CA GLY A 262 78.23 -38.18 -116.20
C GLY A 262 78.18 -36.75 -115.69
N LYS A 263 78.88 -35.80 -116.32
CA LYS A 263 79.00 -34.40 -115.84
C LYS A 263 77.66 -33.70 -115.58
N GLY A 264 76.67 -33.86 -116.47
CA GLY A 264 75.35 -33.26 -116.29
C GLY A 264 74.58 -33.85 -115.10
N PHE A 265 74.68 -35.17 -114.89
CA PHE A 265 74.08 -35.85 -113.75
C PHE A 265 74.77 -35.51 -112.43
N ALA A 266 76.10 -35.32 -112.44
CA ALA A 266 76.85 -34.92 -111.24
C ALA A 266 76.41 -33.54 -110.71
N VAL A 267 76.14 -32.59 -111.61
CA VAL A 267 75.63 -31.25 -111.23
C VAL A 267 74.23 -31.35 -110.61
N VAL A 268 73.33 -32.14 -111.21
CA VAL A 268 71.98 -32.35 -110.65
C VAL A 268 72.04 -33.05 -109.30
N ALA A 269 72.88 -34.09 -109.16
CA ALA A 269 73.05 -34.81 -107.91
C ALA A 269 73.59 -33.90 -106.79
N GLU A 270 74.55 -33.03 -107.07
CA GLU A 270 75.07 -32.06 -106.10
C GLU A 270 74.03 -30.99 -105.72
N GLU A 271 73.18 -30.57 -106.66
CA GLU A 271 72.08 -29.63 -106.38
C GLU A 271 70.99 -30.28 -105.51
N VAL A 272 70.63 -31.54 -105.78
CA VAL A 272 69.72 -32.32 -104.93
C VAL A 272 70.31 -32.53 -103.54
N ARG A 273 71.63 -32.78 -103.43
CA ARG A 273 72.34 -32.90 -102.16
C ARG A 273 72.24 -31.61 -101.34
N LYS A 274 72.48 -30.45 -101.96
CA LYS A 274 72.31 -29.13 -101.33
C LYS A 274 70.89 -28.88 -100.88
N LEU A 275 69.89 -29.18 -101.71
CA LEU A 275 68.47 -29.03 -101.35
C LEU A 275 68.08 -29.94 -100.17
N ALA A 276 68.59 -31.17 -100.13
CA ALA A 276 68.37 -32.09 -99.02
C ALA A 276 69.00 -31.56 -97.72
N GLU A 277 70.22 -31.02 -97.78
CA GLU A 277 70.93 -30.45 -96.62
C GLU A 277 70.26 -29.15 -96.11
N GLN A 278 69.78 -28.29 -97.02
CA GLN A 278 68.95 -27.11 -96.67
C GLN A 278 67.59 -27.50 -96.07
N SER A 279 66.95 -28.53 -96.60
CA SER A 279 65.67 -29.04 -96.09
C SER A 279 65.85 -29.65 -94.69
N LYS A 280 66.95 -30.38 -94.47
CA LYS A 280 67.33 -30.89 -93.15
C LYS A 280 67.53 -29.75 -92.15
N HIS A 281 68.28 -28.72 -92.54
CA HIS A 281 68.51 -27.57 -91.68
C HIS A 281 67.20 -26.85 -91.31
N SER A 282 66.31 -26.67 -92.28
CA SER A 282 64.97 -26.09 -92.04
C SER A 282 64.12 -26.98 -91.11
N ALA A 283 64.17 -28.30 -91.27
CA ALA A 283 63.47 -29.24 -90.39
C ALA A 283 63.98 -29.14 -88.94
N ILE A 284 65.30 -29.04 -88.73
CA ILE A 284 65.88 -28.85 -87.39
C ILE A 284 65.39 -27.53 -86.75
N GLN A 285 65.33 -26.43 -87.51
CA GLN A 285 64.80 -25.16 -87.01
C GLN A 285 63.31 -25.26 -86.61
N ILE A 286 62.51 -26.03 -87.37
CA ILE A 286 61.11 -26.29 -87.02
C ILE A 286 61.04 -27.10 -85.71
N VAL A 287 61.89 -28.11 -85.52
CA VAL A 287 61.94 -28.88 -84.26
C VAL A 287 62.24 -27.96 -83.06
N GLU A 288 63.22 -27.06 -83.17
CA GLU A 288 63.54 -26.10 -82.11
C GLU A 288 62.35 -25.19 -81.78
N LEU A 289 61.64 -24.68 -82.79
CA LEU A 289 60.42 -23.89 -82.60
C LEU A 289 59.30 -24.69 -81.93
N VAL A 290 59.08 -25.94 -82.34
CA VAL A 290 58.06 -26.82 -81.77
C VAL A 290 58.34 -27.12 -80.31
N VAL A 291 59.61 -27.38 -79.96
CA VAL A 291 60.02 -27.58 -78.55
C VAL A 291 59.80 -26.32 -77.72
N GLY A 292 60.09 -25.14 -78.28
CA GLY A 292 59.77 -23.86 -77.63
C GLY A 292 58.28 -23.69 -77.35
N ILE A 293 57.44 -23.89 -78.38
CA ILE A 293 55.98 -23.77 -78.24
C ILE A 293 55.41 -24.84 -77.29
N GLU A 294 55.94 -26.07 -77.30
CA GLU A 294 55.56 -27.13 -76.36
C GLU A 294 55.84 -26.71 -74.91
N SER A 295 57.02 -26.13 -74.65
CA SER A 295 57.39 -25.60 -73.35
C SER A 295 56.44 -24.48 -72.90
N ASP A 296 56.19 -23.50 -73.77
CA ASP A 296 55.29 -22.37 -73.49
C ASP A 296 53.86 -22.87 -73.22
N THR A 297 53.37 -23.81 -74.02
CA THR A 297 52.04 -24.43 -73.86
C THR A 297 51.92 -25.13 -72.50
N LYS A 298 52.97 -25.83 -72.07
CA LYS A 298 53.00 -26.49 -70.76
C LYS A 298 52.97 -25.48 -69.61
N GLN A 299 53.69 -24.37 -69.74
CA GLN A 299 53.67 -23.30 -68.73
C GLN A 299 52.29 -22.62 -68.62
N VAL A 300 51.64 -22.37 -69.75
CA VAL A 300 50.26 -21.86 -69.78
C VAL A 300 49.29 -22.86 -69.16
N ALA A 301 49.40 -24.15 -69.47
CA ALA A 301 48.55 -25.19 -68.89
C ALA A 301 48.64 -25.25 -67.35
N THR A 302 49.86 -25.16 -66.79
CA THR A 302 50.05 -25.09 -65.33
C THR A 302 49.40 -23.84 -64.73
N SER A 303 49.51 -22.69 -65.40
CA SER A 303 48.87 -21.46 -64.93
C SER A 303 47.35 -21.56 -64.94
N VAL A 304 46.77 -22.18 -65.98
CA VAL A 304 45.32 -22.45 -66.10
C VAL A 304 44.83 -23.40 -65.00
N GLU A 305 45.61 -24.43 -64.64
CA GLU A 305 45.29 -25.31 -63.51
C GLU A 305 45.26 -24.56 -62.16
N GLU A 306 46.22 -23.66 -61.93
CA GLU A 306 46.23 -22.79 -60.74
C GLU A 306 45.02 -21.83 -60.73
N ASP A 307 44.70 -21.21 -61.87
CA ASP A 307 43.54 -20.33 -62.01
C ASP A 307 42.22 -21.06 -61.70
N LEU A 308 42.07 -22.30 -62.17
CA LEU A 308 40.88 -23.11 -61.92
C LEU A 308 40.71 -23.42 -60.43
N LYS A 309 41.81 -23.69 -59.72
CA LYS A 309 41.81 -23.84 -58.26
C LYS A 309 41.44 -22.54 -57.55
N ASN A 310 41.96 -21.40 -58.00
CA ASN A 310 41.64 -20.09 -57.43
C ASN A 310 40.16 -19.73 -57.63
N VAL A 311 39.57 -20.05 -58.78
CA VAL A 311 38.14 -19.84 -59.06
C VAL A 311 37.28 -20.71 -58.15
N GLN A 312 37.59 -22.00 -57.97
CA GLN A 312 36.87 -22.87 -57.03
C GLN A 312 36.92 -22.34 -55.60
N GLN A 313 38.08 -21.87 -55.15
CA GLN A 313 38.21 -21.22 -53.85
C GLN A 313 37.35 -19.94 -53.76
N GLY A 314 37.30 -19.14 -54.85
CA GLY A 314 36.44 -17.97 -54.95
C GLY A 314 34.95 -18.30 -54.80
N VAL A 315 34.47 -19.35 -55.49
CA VAL A 315 33.08 -19.84 -55.35
C VAL A 315 32.78 -20.23 -53.90
N TYR A 316 33.69 -20.95 -53.25
CA TYR A 316 33.54 -21.35 -51.84
C TYR A 316 33.42 -20.14 -50.90
N VAL A 317 34.28 -19.12 -51.06
CA VAL A 317 34.23 -17.90 -50.24
C VAL A 317 32.93 -17.12 -50.47
N ILE A 318 32.44 -17.04 -51.70
CA ILE A 318 31.17 -16.38 -52.02
C ILE A 318 29.99 -17.12 -51.37
N ASP A 319 30.01 -18.45 -51.35
CA ASP A 319 28.96 -19.26 -50.73
C ASP A 319 28.91 -19.04 -49.21
N GLU A 320 30.07 -19.01 -48.54
CA GLU A 320 30.17 -18.71 -47.10
C GLU A 320 29.71 -17.27 -46.78
N ALA A 321 30.07 -16.30 -47.62
CA ALA A 321 29.57 -14.93 -47.50
C ALA A 321 28.04 -14.89 -47.64
N THR A 322 27.47 -15.63 -48.59
CA THR A 322 26.01 -15.69 -48.81
C THR A 322 25.29 -16.24 -47.59
N LYS A 323 25.80 -17.33 -46.98
CA LYS A 323 25.27 -17.89 -45.72
C LYS A 323 25.35 -16.89 -44.57
N SER A 324 26.43 -16.13 -44.50
CA SER A 324 26.64 -15.10 -43.47
C SER A 324 25.59 -14.00 -43.57
N PHE A 325 25.32 -13.49 -44.79
CA PHE A 325 24.24 -12.52 -45.02
C PHE A 325 22.85 -13.09 -44.69
N GLY A 326 22.58 -14.36 -45.04
CA GLY A 326 21.33 -15.01 -44.64
C GLY A 326 21.16 -15.11 -43.12
N THR A 327 22.24 -15.38 -42.39
CA THR A 327 22.26 -15.42 -40.93
C THR A 327 22.02 -14.03 -40.33
N ILE A 328 22.60 -12.97 -40.93
CA ILE A 328 22.34 -11.57 -40.55
C ILE A 328 20.85 -11.25 -40.70
N SER A 329 20.23 -11.55 -41.85
CA SER A 329 18.80 -11.31 -42.06
C SER A 329 17.92 -12.05 -41.04
N GLN A 330 18.27 -13.29 -40.68
CA GLN A 330 17.56 -14.02 -39.62
C GLN A 330 17.68 -13.35 -38.25
N HIS A 331 18.87 -12.89 -37.87
CA HIS A 331 19.06 -12.16 -36.61
C HIS A 331 18.31 -10.84 -36.58
N VAL A 332 18.32 -10.11 -37.69
CA VAL A 332 17.59 -8.84 -37.82
C VAL A 332 16.08 -9.06 -37.75
N SER A 333 15.55 -10.09 -38.41
CA SER A 333 14.12 -10.45 -38.31
C SER A 333 13.73 -10.88 -36.88
N LYS A 334 14.61 -11.58 -36.16
CA LYS A 334 14.36 -11.88 -34.75
C LYS A 334 14.34 -10.60 -33.90
N MET A 335 15.24 -9.66 -34.19
CA MET A 335 15.30 -8.37 -33.51
C MET A 335 14.02 -7.55 -33.74
N THR A 336 13.48 -7.51 -34.96
CA THR A 336 12.20 -6.80 -35.23
C THR A 336 11.05 -7.38 -34.43
N ASN A 337 10.94 -8.71 -34.31
CA ASN A 337 9.89 -9.33 -33.48
C ASN A 337 10.05 -8.98 -31.99
N GLN A 338 11.27 -8.94 -31.47
CA GLN A 338 11.53 -8.53 -30.09
C GLN A 338 11.19 -7.05 -29.84
N LEU A 339 11.36 -6.20 -30.84
CA LEU A 339 10.96 -4.79 -30.75
C LEU A 339 9.43 -4.63 -30.71
N GLU A 340 8.68 -5.47 -31.43
CA GLU A 340 7.21 -5.50 -31.33
C GLU A 340 6.76 -5.88 -29.90
N ASP A 341 7.39 -6.90 -29.29
CA ASP A 341 7.12 -7.28 -27.90
C ASP A 341 7.44 -6.15 -26.91
N ILE A 342 8.55 -5.42 -27.13
CA ILE A 342 8.93 -4.26 -26.31
C ILE A 342 7.91 -3.14 -26.44
N SER A 343 7.44 -2.84 -27.66
CA SER A 343 6.41 -1.82 -27.89
C SER A 343 5.09 -2.18 -27.18
N ALA A 344 4.65 -3.43 -27.26
CA ALA A 344 3.46 -3.89 -26.55
C ALA A 344 3.62 -3.75 -25.02
N THR A 345 4.78 -4.12 -24.49
CA THR A 345 5.09 -3.99 -23.05
C THR A 345 5.11 -2.51 -22.62
N ALA A 346 5.64 -1.61 -23.47
CA ALA A 346 5.65 -0.17 -23.21
C ALA A 346 4.23 0.41 -23.14
N GLU A 347 3.32 -0.01 -24.02
CA GLU A 347 1.90 0.38 -23.97
C GLU A 347 1.22 -0.08 -22.67
N GLU A 348 1.43 -1.35 -22.27
CA GLU A 348 0.88 -1.89 -21.01
C GLU A 348 1.41 -1.14 -19.78
N LEU A 349 2.72 -0.82 -19.76
CA LEU A 349 3.33 -0.03 -18.70
C LEU A 349 2.78 1.39 -18.66
N SER A 350 2.52 2.01 -19.82
CA SER A 350 1.91 3.35 -19.90
C SER A 350 0.49 3.35 -19.31
N SER A 351 -0.31 2.35 -19.65
CA SER A 351 -1.64 2.17 -19.05
C SER A 351 -1.55 1.98 -17.53
N SER A 352 -0.61 1.16 -17.06
CA SER A 352 -0.41 0.88 -15.64
C SER A 352 0.02 2.14 -14.87
N ALA A 353 0.94 2.93 -15.41
CA ALA A 353 1.39 4.19 -14.80
C ALA A 353 0.23 5.20 -14.67
N ASN A 354 -0.64 5.28 -15.68
CA ASN A 354 -1.84 6.11 -15.65
C ASN A 354 -2.84 5.64 -14.58
N GLU A 355 -3.04 4.32 -14.45
CA GLU A 355 -3.92 3.75 -13.42
C GLU A 355 -3.40 4.04 -12.01
N VAL A 356 -2.10 3.84 -11.76
CA VAL A 356 -1.48 4.17 -10.48
C VAL A 356 -1.61 5.65 -10.16
N THR A 357 -1.39 6.54 -11.15
CA THR A 357 -1.58 7.99 -10.98
C THR A 357 -3.00 8.33 -10.53
N LYS A 358 -4.01 7.68 -11.11
CA LYS A 358 -5.42 7.84 -10.71
C LYS A 358 -5.69 7.32 -9.29
N LEU A 359 -5.10 6.19 -8.91
CA LEU A 359 -5.20 5.66 -7.55
C LEU A 359 -4.56 6.61 -6.53
N VAL A 360 -3.40 7.16 -6.84
CA VAL A 360 -2.72 8.16 -6.00
C VAL A 360 -3.56 9.41 -5.82
N SER A 361 -4.21 9.91 -6.89
CA SER A 361 -5.16 11.03 -6.78
C SER A 361 -6.37 10.70 -5.89
N THR A 362 -6.88 9.47 -5.97
CA THR A 362 -7.97 9.01 -5.10
C THR A 362 -7.55 8.96 -3.63
N ILE A 363 -6.32 8.50 -3.36
CA ILE A 363 -5.73 8.49 -2.03
C ILE A 363 -5.60 9.91 -1.48
N ALA A 364 -5.09 10.86 -2.28
CA ALA A 364 -4.97 12.26 -1.89
C ALA A 364 -6.33 12.87 -1.49
N ASN A 365 -7.38 12.67 -2.30
CA ASN A 365 -8.72 13.13 -1.98
C ASN A 365 -9.30 12.48 -0.69
N GLY A 366 -8.97 11.20 -0.46
CA GLY A 366 -9.33 10.49 0.76
C GLY A 366 -8.65 11.07 2.01
N MET A 367 -7.39 11.51 1.88
CA MET A 367 -6.65 12.16 2.96
C MET A 367 -7.22 13.53 3.32
N ASP A 368 -7.61 14.34 2.33
CA ASP A 368 -8.28 15.63 2.59
C ASP A 368 -9.59 15.42 3.36
N SER A 369 -10.38 14.41 2.95
CA SER A 369 -11.64 14.07 3.62
C SER A 369 -11.40 13.58 5.06
N LEU A 370 -10.35 12.78 5.27
CA LEU A 370 -10.00 12.26 6.59
C LEU A 370 -9.44 13.38 7.49
N SER A 371 -8.67 14.32 6.95
CA SER A 371 -8.20 15.51 7.67
C SER A 371 -9.37 16.35 8.18
N ASN A 372 -10.36 16.62 7.31
CA ASN A 372 -11.57 17.34 7.72
C ASN A 372 -12.38 16.58 8.79
N SER A 373 -12.42 15.25 8.70
CA SER A 373 -13.08 14.41 9.72
C SER A 373 -12.34 14.47 11.07
N THR A 374 -11.00 14.44 11.05
CA THR A 374 -10.17 14.60 12.25
C THR A 374 -10.39 15.96 12.91
N GLU A 375 -10.50 17.04 12.12
CA GLU A 375 -10.79 18.38 12.65
C GLU A 375 -12.15 18.46 13.36
N VAL A 376 -13.20 17.83 12.80
CA VAL A 376 -14.52 17.73 13.44
C VAL A 376 -14.46 16.93 14.75
N VAL A 377 -13.66 15.86 14.79
CA VAL A 377 -13.47 15.07 16.01
C VAL A 377 -12.74 15.87 17.08
N LEU A 378 -11.68 16.61 16.72
CA LEU A 378 -10.96 17.50 17.64
C LEU A 378 -11.89 18.58 18.23
N GLN A 379 -12.75 19.18 17.41
CA GLN A 379 -13.78 20.10 17.92
C GLN A 379 -14.70 19.41 18.95
N SER A 380 -15.10 18.16 18.69
CA SER A 380 -15.96 17.40 19.62
C SER A 380 -15.23 17.07 20.94
N VAL A 381 -13.93 16.79 20.86
CA VAL A 381 -13.05 16.58 22.02
C VAL A 381 -12.99 17.85 22.88
N ASP A 382 -12.81 19.02 22.26
CA ASP A 382 -12.82 20.32 22.96
C ASP A 382 -14.16 20.58 23.68
N GLU A 383 -15.29 20.37 22.98
CA GLU A 383 -16.63 20.53 23.56
C GLU A 383 -16.88 19.56 24.72
N GLN A 384 -16.41 18.31 24.60
CA GLN A 384 -16.57 17.29 25.62
C GLN A 384 -15.68 17.56 26.84
N SER A 385 -14.45 18.04 26.63
CA SER A 385 -13.55 18.49 27.70
C SER A 385 -14.16 19.64 28.50
N ALA A 386 -14.69 20.66 27.82
CA ALA A 386 -15.37 21.78 28.46
C ALA A 386 -16.61 21.33 29.25
N SER A 387 -17.37 20.37 28.71
CA SER A 387 -18.54 19.79 29.38
C SER A 387 -18.15 19.02 30.65
N MET A 388 -17.07 18.22 30.62
CA MET A 388 -16.59 17.49 31.80
C MET A 388 -16.06 18.43 32.88
N GLN A 389 -15.39 19.53 32.50
CA GLN A 389 -14.99 20.57 33.44
C GLN A 389 -16.20 21.20 34.14
N ALA A 390 -17.26 21.51 33.39
CA ALA A 390 -18.50 22.04 33.95
C ALA A 390 -19.17 21.05 34.91
N VAL A 391 -19.25 19.77 34.55
CA VAL A 391 -19.77 18.71 35.43
C VAL A 391 -18.95 18.62 36.71
N ASN A 392 -17.62 18.61 36.61
CA ASN A 392 -16.74 18.53 37.78
C ASN A 392 -16.94 19.71 38.74
N ILE A 393 -17.17 20.93 38.21
CA ILE A 393 -17.52 22.10 39.03
C ILE A 393 -18.84 21.89 39.77
N VAL A 394 -19.89 21.42 39.09
CA VAL A 394 -21.21 21.17 39.71
C VAL A 394 -21.12 20.10 40.80
N VAL A 395 -20.41 19.02 40.53
CA VAL A 395 -20.21 17.91 41.47
C VAL A 395 -19.45 18.39 42.71
N SER A 396 -18.30 19.04 42.51
CA SER A 396 -17.40 19.44 43.59
C SER A 396 -17.92 20.60 44.44
N GLN A 397 -18.60 21.59 43.83
CA GLN A 397 -19.00 22.80 44.54
C GLN A 397 -20.45 22.80 45.02
N ASP A 398 -21.38 22.26 44.23
CA ASP A 398 -22.81 22.39 44.51
C ASP A 398 -23.35 21.13 45.18
N LEU A 399 -23.20 19.97 44.53
CA LEU A 399 -23.77 18.72 45.04
C LEU A 399 -23.12 18.26 46.35
N CYS A 400 -21.78 18.30 46.46
CA CYS A 400 -21.08 18.03 47.72
C CYS A 400 -21.55 18.96 48.85
N ALA A 401 -21.67 20.26 48.58
CA ALA A 401 -22.09 21.24 49.58
C ALA A 401 -23.56 21.03 50.03
N GLN A 402 -24.45 20.68 49.09
CA GLN A 402 -25.84 20.35 49.41
C GLN A 402 -25.96 19.07 50.23
N ALA A 403 -25.22 18.01 49.87
CA ALA A 403 -25.17 16.77 50.64
C ALA A 403 -24.64 16.99 52.06
N GLU A 404 -23.55 17.75 52.22
CA GLU A 404 -23.03 18.13 53.54
C GLU A 404 -24.04 18.92 54.37
N ASN A 405 -24.79 19.83 53.75
CA ASN A 405 -25.79 20.64 54.44
C ASN A 405 -26.97 19.79 54.91
N LEU A 406 -27.48 18.88 54.06
CA LEU A 406 -28.51 17.91 54.45
C LEU A 406 -28.04 17.01 55.59
N GLN A 407 -26.78 16.58 55.57
CA GLN A 407 -26.20 15.79 56.65
C GLN A 407 -26.10 16.59 57.96
N LYS A 408 -25.65 17.85 57.91
CA LYS A 408 -25.62 18.75 59.09
C LYS A 408 -27.01 19.03 59.65
N LEU A 409 -28.01 19.25 58.77
CA LEU A 409 -29.40 19.46 59.16
C LEU A 409 -29.99 18.23 59.84
N THR A 410 -29.77 17.04 59.30
CA THR A 410 -30.27 15.78 59.89
C THR A 410 -29.56 15.41 61.18
N GLN A 411 -28.24 15.66 61.31
CA GLN A 411 -27.50 15.48 62.56
C GLN A 411 -28.03 16.36 63.69
N ARG A 412 -28.51 17.57 63.38
CA ARG A 412 -29.17 18.44 64.37
C ARG A 412 -30.43 17.79 64.96
N PHE A 413 -31.18 17.03 64.16
CA PHE A 413 -32.41 16.34 64.59
C PHE A 413 -32.19 14.92 65.11
N SER A 414 -31.02 14.31 64.85
CA SER A 414 -30.72 12.98 65.36
C SER A 414 -30.36 12.98 66.85
N GLY A 415 -29.85 14.12 67.38
CA GLY A 415 -29.33 14.21 68.75
C GLY A 415 -28.12 13.31 68.97
N HIS A 416 -27.17 13.75 69.80
CA HIS A 416 -26.08 12.90 70.28
C HIS A 416 -26.60 11.67 71.03
#